data_AF-A0A9E0YVP5-F1
#
_entry.id   AF-A0A9E0YVP5-F1
#
_cell.length_a   1.000
_cell.length_b   1.000
_cell.length_c   1.000
_cell.angle_alpha   90.00
_cell.angle_beta   90.00
_cell.angle_gamma   90.00
#
_symmetry.space_group_name_H-M   'P 1'
#
loop_
_entity.id
_entity.type
_entity.pdbx_description
1 polymer ?
#
loop_
_entity_poly.entity_id
_entity_poly.type
_entity_poly.pdbx_seq_one_letter_code
_entity_poly.pdbx_strand_id
1 'polypeptide(L)' 'MLNGKYELIATTIDHEEIGSYIGYGIRYGEHTVTDISLDRAKIENLIERMNLNELSPLHMMDIIEDFLAEDSNFFSCN' A
#
# COMPACT_ATOMS: atom_id res chain seq x y z
N MET A 1 -22.62 9.17 2.09
CA MET A 1 -22.35 7.91 1.36
C MET A 1 -20.92 8.00 0.86
N LEU A 2 -19.95 7.56 1.66
CA LEU A 2 -18.55 7.50 1.24
C LEU A 2 -18.38 6.22 0.41
N ASN A 3 -18.84 6.25 -0.84
CA ASN A 3 -18.48 5.23 -1.84
C ASN A 3 -17.07 5.52 -2.38
N GLY A 4 -16.11 5.81 -1.48
CA GLY A 4 -14.71 5.81 -1.83
C GLY A 4 -14.32 4.36 -2.07
N LYS A 5 -13.81 4.04 -3.25
CA LYS A 5 -13.10 2.78 -3.47
C LYS A 5 -11.63 3.02 -3.21
N TYR A 6 -10.91 1.97 -2.83
CA TYR A 6 -9.46 2.03 -2.78
C TYR A 6 -8.91 2.14 -4.20
N GLU A 7 -8.03 3.11 -4.42
CA GLU A 7 -7.39 3.38 -5.71
C GLU A 7 -5.89 3.13 -5.61
N LEU A 8 -5.32 2.52 -6.65
CA LEU A 8 -3.88 2.36 -6.76
C LEU A 8 -3.26 3.69 -7.15
N ILE A 9 -2.20 4.07 -6.46
CA ILE A 9 -1.38 5.22 -6.81
C ILE A 9 0.08 4.79 -6.96
N ALA A 10 0.80 5.48 -7.85
CA ALA A 10 2.22 5.30 -8.05
C ALA A 10 2.91 6.64 -7.80
N THR A 11 3.90 6.65 -6.92
CA THR A 11 4.66 7.83 -6.54
C THR A 11 6.13 7.57 -6.84
N THR A 12 6.74 8.45 -7.61
CA THR A 12 8.19 8.42 -7.83
C THR A 12 8.86 9.05 -6.61
N ILE A 13 9.66 8.26 -5.91
CA ILE A 13 10.39 8.67 -4.73
C ILE A 13 11.84 8.81 -5.13
N ASP A 14 12.38 10.02 -5.01
CA ASP A 14 13.78 10.31 -5.27
C ASP A 14 14.57 10.11 -3.98
N HIS A 15 15.56 9.21 -4.02
CA HIS A 15 16.41 8.92 -2.88
C HIS A 15 17.87 9.14 -3.24
N GLU A 16 18.55 10.00 -2.48
CA GLU A 16 19.89 10.51 -2.80
C GLU A 16 20.95 9.40 -2.94
N GLU A 17 20.82 8.31 -2.18
CA GLU A 17 21.79 7.19 -2.17
C GLU A 17 21.50 6.04 -3.17
N ILE A 18 20.23 5.77 -3.49
CA ILE A 18 19.80 4.59 -4.30
C ILE A 18 19.23 5.00 -5.66
N GLY A 19 18.96 6.29 -5.88
CA GLY A 19 18.31 6.83 -7.06
C GLY A 19 16.78 6.89 -6.92
N SER A 20 16.12 7.33 -7.99
CA SER A 20 14.66 7.44 -8.04
C SER A 20 14.01 6.07 -8.24
N TYR A 21 13.11 5.67 -7.34
CA TYR A 21 12.31 4.44 -7.45
C TYR A 21 10.81 4.75 -7.50
N ILE A 22 10.01 3.79 -7.97
CA ILE A 22 8.55 3.91 -8.01
C ILE A 22 7.98 3.16 -6.80
N GLY A 23 7.46 3.91 -5.84
CA GLY A 23 6.63 3.39 -4.76
C GLY A 23 5.18 3.29 -5.20
N TYR A 24 4.58 2.12 -5.04
CA TYR A 24 3.15 1.93 -5.20
C TYR A 24 2.46 1.99 -3.84
N GLY A 25 1.29 2.60 -3.87
CA GLY A 25 0.51 2.87 -2.69
C GLY A 25 -0.98 2.86 -2.97
N ILE A 26 -1.77 3.23 -1.96
CA ILE A 26 -3.22 3.18 -1.98
C ILE A 26 -3.80 4.52 -1.51
N ARG A 27 -4.86 4.96 -2.19
CA ARG A 27 -5.65 6.13 -1.81
C ARG A 27 -7.08 5.73 -1.48
N TYR A 28 -7.62 6.29 -0.39
CA TYR A 28 -9.01 6.17 0.03
C TYR A 28 -9.51 7.50 0.59
N GLY A 29 -10.32 8.23 -0.20
CA GLY A 29 -10.86 9.52 0.23
C GLY A 29 -9.76 10.52 0.60
N GLU A 30 -9.69 10.92 1.87
CA GLU A 30 -8.65 11.81 2.39
C GLU A 30 -7.38 11.08 2.85
N HIS A 31 -7.45 9.75 3.03
CA HIS A 31 -6.32 8.92 3.43
C HIS A 31 -5.53 8.50 2.20
N THR A 32 -4.23 8.80 2.18
CA THR A 32 -3.34 8.44 1.08
C THR A 32 -2.05 7.90 1.64
N VAL A 33 -1.63 6.73 1.16
CA VAL A 33 -0.35 6.12 1.51
C VAL A 33 0.38 5.82 0.22
N THR A 34 1.52 6.47 0.01
CA THR A 34 2.25 6.48 -1.27
C THR A 34 3.38 5.45 -1.37
N ASP A 35 3.84 4.93 -0.23
CA ASP A 35 4.98 4.04 -0.09
C ASP A 35 4.56 2.81 0.71
N ILE A 36 3.97 1.81 0.03
CA ILE A 36 3.58 0.53 0.63
C ILE A 36 4.40 -0.61 0.02
N SER A 37 4.58 -0.60 -1.30
CA SER A 37 5.39 -1.62 -1.95
C SER A 37 5.96 -1.12 -3.27
N LEU A 38 7.06 -1.71 -3.72
CA LEU A 38 7.58 -1.51 -5.07
C LEU A 38 6.85 -2.37 -6.11
N ASP A 39 6.02 -3.32 -5.66
CA ASP A 39 5.34 -4.27 -6.53
C ASP A 39 3.87 -3.89 -6.76
N ARG A 40 3.56 -3.46 -7.99
CA ARG A 40 2.22 -3.05 -8.38
C ARG A 40 1.19 -4.17 -8.20
N ALA A 41 1.54 -5.41 -8.55
CA ALA A 41 0.60 -6.52 -8.52
C ALA A 41 0.15 -6.84 -7.09
N LYS A 42 1.07 -6.70 -6.12
CA LYS A 42 0.74 -6.83 -4.70
C LYS A 42 -0.26 -5.76 -4.24
N ILE A 43 -0.04 -4.50 -4.63
CA ILE A 43 -0.96 -3.40 -4.29
C ILE A 43 -2.33 -3.57 -4.96
N GLU A 44 -2.39 -4.00 -6.22
CA GLU A 44 -3.66 -4.31 -6.89
C GLU A 44 -4.43 -5.41 -6.14
N ASN A 45 -3.75 -6.48 -5.73
CA ASN A 45 -4.38 -7.56 -4.97
C ASN A 45 -4.88 -7.08 -3.59
N LEU A 46 -4.10 -6.23 -2.92
CA LEU A 46 -4.47 -5.64 -1.63
C LEU A 46 -5.72 -4.77 -1.74
N ILE A 47 -5.76 -3.91 -2.75
CA ILE A 47 -6.91 -3.05 -3.07
C ILE A 47 -8.16 -3.86 -3.39
N GLU A 48 -8.01 -4.95 -4.16
CA GLU A 48 -9.12 -5.84 -4.48
C GLU A 48 -9.69 -6.48 -3.21
N ARG A 49 -8.84 -7.00 -2.32
CA ARG A 49 -9.25 -7.55 -1.01
C ARG A 49 -9.91 -6.49 -0.15
N MET A 50 -9.37 -5.27 -0.09
CA MET A 50 -9.92 -4.16 0.69
C MET A 50 -11.31 -3.76 0.20
N ASN A 51 -11.49 -3.63 -1.11
CA ASN A 51 -12.78 -3.32 -1.72
C ASN A 51 -13.79 -4.47 -1.56
N LEU A 52 -13.35 -5.73 -1.67
CA LEU A 52 -14.22 -6.91 -1.52
C LEU A 52 -14.77 -7.06 -0.11
N ASN A 53 -13.98 -6.72 0.90
CA ASN A 53 -14.39 -6.81 2.31
C ASN A 53 -15.04 -5.51 2.82
N GLU A 54 -15.28 -4.52 1.94
CA GLU A 54 -15.77 -3.18 2.29
C GLU A 54 -15.05 -2.59 3.51
N LEU A 55 -13.72 -2.76 3.53
CA LEU A 55 -12.92 -2.43 4.70
C LEU A 55 -13.00 -0.93 4.98
N SER A 56 -13.18 -0.62 6.25
CA SER A 56 -13.20 0.76 6.71
C SER A 56 -11.78 1.34 6.70
N PRO A 57 -11.62 2.64 6.40
CA PRO A 57 -10.30 3.29 6.41
C PRO A 57 -9.59 3.21 7.77
N LEU A 58 -10.33 2.97 8.86
CA LEU A 58 -9.77 2.70 10.19
C LEU A 58 -8.88 1.45 10.23
N HIS A 59 -9.21 0.42 9.45
CA HIS A 59 -8.43 -0.81 9.33
C HIS A 59 -7.39 -0.75 8.19
N MET A 60 -7.33 0.36 7.44
CA MET A 60 -6.39 0.52 6.34
C MET A 60 -4.94 0.42 6.83
N MET A 61 -4.60 1.10 7.93
CA MET A 61 -3.25 1.06 8.51
C MET A 61 -2.89 -0.35 8.97
N ASP A 62 -3.77 -1.02 9.72
CA ASP A 62 -3.54 -2.38 10.25
C ASP A 62 -3.20 -3.39 9.13
N ILE A 63 -3.93 -3.32 8.01
CA ILE A 63 -3.69 -4.18 6.85
C ILE A 63 -2.41 -3.80 6.09
N ILE A 64 -2.09 -2.51 6.01
CA ILE A 64 -0.83 -2.06 5.41
C ILE A 64 0.34 -2.52 6.27
N GLU A 65 0.24 -2.44 7.59
CA GLU A 65 1.24 -2.94 8.53
C GLU A 65 1.42 -4.45 8.43
N ASP A 66 0.34 -5.23 8.36
CA ASP A 66 0.37 -6.67 8.12
C ASP A 66 1.05 -6.99 6.78
N PHE A 67 0.66 -6.28 5.72
CA PHE A 67 1.25 -6.43 4.40
C PHE A 67 2.75 -6.08 4.37
N LEU A 68 3.15 -4.97 5.02
CA LEU A 68 4.54 -4.56 5.15
C LEU A 68 5.34 -5.54 5.99
N ALA A 69 4.74 -6.13 7.03
CA ALA A 69 5.37 -7.16 7.84
C ALA A 69 5.56 -8.47 7.04
N GLU A 70 4.60 -8.85 6.20
CA GLU A 70 4.73 -9.96 5.26
C GLU A 70 5.83 -9.71 4.21
N ASP A 71 5.89 -8.49 3.65
CA ASP A 71 6.89 -8.09 2.65
C ASP A 71 8.30 -7.98 3.27
N SER A 72 8.40 -7.41 4.47
CA SER A 72 9.64 -7.21 5.20
C SER A 72 10.13 -8.45 5.95
N ASN A 73 9.32 -9.51 6.09
CA ASN A 73 9.75 -10.78 6.69
C ASN A 73 10.85 -11.50 5.90
N PHE A 74 11.32 -10.92 4.79
CA PHE A 74 12.55 -11.32 4.12
C PHE A 74 13.83 -10.98 4.92
N PHE A 75 13.81 -10.06 5.90
CA PHE A 75 15.01 -9.67 6.66
C PHE A 75 15.18 -10.31 8.04
N SER A 76 14.29 -11.21 8.47
CA SER A 76 14.45 -11.94 9.74
C SER A 76 14.55 -13.45 9.51
N CYS A 77 15.55 -13.86 8.75
CA CYS A 77 16.22 -15.13 9.00
C CYS A 77 17.65 -14.82 9.47
N ASN A 78 17.81 -14.61 10.78
CA ASN A 78 18.89 -15.19 11.60
C ASN A 78 18.67 -14.90 13.08
#